data_AF-A0A484HIB0-F1
#
_entry.id   AF-A0A484HIB0-F1
#
_cell.length_a   1.000
_cell.length_b   1.000
_cell.length_c   1.000
_cell.angle_alpha   90.00
_cell.angle_beta   90.00
_cell.angle_gamma   90.00
#
_symmetry.space_group_name_H-M   'P 1'
#
loop_
_entity.id
_entity.type
_entity.pdbx_description
1 polymer ?
#
loop_
_entity_poly.entity_id
_entity_poly.type
_entity_poly.pdbx_seq_one_letter_code
_entity_poly.pdbx_strand_id
1 'polypeptide(L)'
;MMKKSLIMVFALFFLAFTGSGCSVYMAAKQPGKKNIDLVKPGVPRGLILAEFGNPVSSEVRDDGKKYEIFRFVQGYSKGAKAGRAIFHGAADVLTLGLWEAVGTPTEGTFDGKEMAFQVRYDKHGNVEEAVFLK
;
A
#
# COMPACT_ATOMS: atom_id res chain seq x y z
N MET A 1 49.65 -2.61 9.83
CA MET A 1 48.39 -3.32 9.53
C MET A 1 47.19 -2.82 10.34
N MET A 2 47.27 -2.67 11.67
CA MET A 2 46.15 -2.20 12.53
C MET A 2 45.42 -0.91 12.07
N LYS A 3 46.16 0.13 11.65
CA LYS A 3 45.55 1.41 11.23
C LYS A 3 44.63 1.28 10.00
N LYS A 4 44.98 0.41 9.04
CA LYS A 4 44.15 0.16 7.83
C LYS A 4 42.90 -0.64 8.15
N SER A 5 43.01 -1.61 9.07
CA SER A 5 41.88 -2.42 9.54
C SER A 5 40.88 -1.58 10.35
N LEU A 6 41.37 -0.64 11.18
CA LEU A 6 40.51 0.28 11.93
C LEU A 6 39.76 1.27 11.03
N ILE A 7 40.41 1.81 10.00
CA ILE A 7 39.78 2.67 8.99
C ILE A 7 38.70 1.91 8.22
N MET A 8 38.95 0.65 7.87
CA MET A 8 37.98 -0.20 7.17
C MET A 8 36.76 -0.52 8.04
N VAL A 9 36.95 -0.78 9.34
CA VAL A 9 35.85 -0.98 10.30
C VAL A 9 35.01 0.29 10.46
N PHE A 10 35.65 1.46 10.58
CA PHE A 10 34.92 2.74 10.64
C PHE A 10 34.16 3.05 9.35
N ALA A 11 34.74 2.75 8.19
CA ALA A 11 34.07 2.93 6.90
C ALA A 11 32.86 1.99 6.76
N LEU A 12 32.98 0.73 7.18
CA LEU A 12 31.86 -0.23 7.19
C LEU A 12 30.75 0.18 8.15
N PHE A 13 31.11 0.67 9.35
CA PHE A 13 30.14 1.15 10.33
C PHE A 13 29.42 2.42 9.84
N PHE A 14 30.16 3.36 9.25
CA PHE A 14 29.57 4.57 8.65
C PHE A 14 28.63 4.24 7.50
N LEU A 15 29.00 3.28 6.64
CA LEU A 15 28.16 2.82 5.54
C LEU A 15 26.88 2.14 6.04
N ALA A 16 26.98 1.29 7.07
CA ALA A 16 25.82 0.64 7.70
C ALA A 16 24.86 1.66 8.35
N PHE A 17 25.40 2.74 8.95
CA PHE A 17 24.60 3.79 9.56
C PHE A 17 23.85 4.66 8.53
N THR A 18 24.44 4.89 7.34
CA THR A 18 23.78 5.65 6.28
C THR A 18 22.71 4.87 5.51
N GLY A 19 22.68 3.54 5.63
CA GLY A 19 21.75 2.66 4.92
C GLY A 19 20.57 2.13 5.75
N SER A 20 20.49 2.43 7.05
CA SER A 20 19.45 1.91 7.94
C SER A 20 18.10 2.61 7.76
N GLY A 21 16.99 1.89 7.97
CA GLY A 21 15.64 2.46 8.03
C GLY A 21 14.87 2.52 6.71
N CYS A 22 15.42 2.02 5.61
CA CYS A 22 14.71 1.91 4.34
C CYS A 22 13.44 1.04 4.48
N SER A 23 13.57 -0.12 5.12
CA SER A 23 12.45 -1.03 5.36
C SER A 23 11.38 -0.43 6.27
N VAL A 24 11.79 0.36 7.28
CA VAL A 24 10.88 1.13 8.15
C VAL A 24 10.06 2.12 7.33
N TYR A 25 10.73 2.91 6.49
CA TYR A 25 10.08 3.90 5.63
C TYR A 25 9.12 3.24 4.65
N MET A 26 9.54 2.16 3.99
CA MET A 26 8.73 1.41 3.04
C MET A 26 7.47 0.86 3.72
N ALA A 27 7.60 0.17 4.86
CA ALA A 27 6.47 -0.34 5.63
C ALA A 27 5.47 0.77 6.03
N ALA A 28 5.99 1.91 6.47
CA ALA A 28 5.16 3.06 6.86
C ALA A 28 4.45 3.72 5.66
N LYS A 29 5.04 3.66 4.46
CA LYS A 29 4.50 4.29 3.24
C LYS A 29 3.70 3.36 2.34
N GLN A 30 3.59 2.08 2.66
CA GLN A 30 2.73 1.15 1.93
C GLN A 30 1.30 1.66 1.72
N PRO A 31 0.60 1.25 0.64
CA PRO A 31 -0.80 1.61 0.44
C PRO A 31 -1.66 1.29 1.68
N GLY A 32 -2.64 2.14 1.94
CA GLY A 32 -3.59 1.94 3.03
C GLY A 32 -4.69 0.95 2.63
N LYS A 33 -5.19 0.18 3.60
CA LYS A 33 -6.38 -0.66 3.43
C LYS A 33 -7.61 0.21 3.14
N LYS A 34 -8.29 -0.08 2.03
CA LYS A 34 -9.52 0.56 1.60
C LYS A 34 -10.76 -0.14 2.19
N ASN A 35 -11.81 0.63 2.40
CA ASN A 35 -13.10 0.14 2.88
C ASN A 35 -13.94 -0.44 1.72
N ILE A 36 -13.79 -1.74 1.49
CA ILE A 36 -14.54 -2.46 0.45
C ILE A 36 -16.02 -2.68 0.79
N ASP A 37 -16.43 -2.45 2.05
CA ASP A 37 -17.84 -2.58 2.45
C ASP A 37 -18.73 -1.48 1.84
N LEU A 38 -18.12 -0.47 1.21
CA LEU A 38 -18.81 0.54 0.40
C LEU A 38 -19.24 0.00 -0.97
N VAL A 39 -18.67 -1.12 -1.44
CA VAL A 39 -18.99 -1.73 -2.73
C VAL A 39 -20.25 -2.59 -2.59
N LYS A 40 -21.38 -1.95 -2.31
CA LYS A 40 -22.68 -2.61 -2.10
C LYS A 40 -23.84 -1.72 -2.54
N PRO A 41 -25.03 -2.31 -2.83
CA PRO A 41 -26.21 -1.54 -3.22
C PRO A 41 -26.59 -0.45 -2.23
N GLY A 42 -27.09 0.67 -2.76
CA GLY A 42 -27.56 1.84 -2.01
C GLY A 42 -26.47 2.85 -1.63
N VAL A 43 -25.19 2.56 -1.84
CA VAL A 43 -24.11 3.50 -1.52
C VAL A 43 -24.06 4.64 -2.57
N PRO A 44 -24.04 5.92 -2.17
CA PRO A 44 -23.92 7.03 -3.11
C PRO A 44 -22.56 7.02 -3.84
N ARG A 45 -22.56 7.33 -5.14
CA ARG A 45 -21.34 7.47 -5.96
C ARG A 45 -20.27 8.34 -5.31
N GLY A 46 -20.67 9.42 -4.63
CA GLY A 46 -19.74 10.30 -3.93
C GLY A 46 -18.87 9.59 -2.89
N LEU A 47 -19.42 8.60 -2.16
CA LEU A 47 -18.66 7.81 -1.18
C LEU A 47 -17.70 6.83 -1.87
N ILE A 48 -18.10 6.24 -3.00
CA ILE A 48 -17.23 5.41 -3.83
C ILE A 48 -16.02 6.24 -4.30
N LEU A 49 -16.27 7.44 -4.83
CA LEU A 49 -15.19 8.33 -5.30
C LEU A 49 -14.29 8.80 -4.15
N ALA A 50 -14.86 9.09 -2.98
CA ALA A 50 -14.09 9.51 -1.81
C ALA A 50 -13.13 8.41 -1.34
N GLU A 51 -13.56 7.15 -1.38
CA GLU A 51 -12.74 6.01 -0.93
C GLU A 51 -11.74 5.55 -2.00
N PHE A 52 -12.20 5.38 -3.25
CA PHE A 52 -11.45 4.71 -4.32
C PHE A 52 -10.84 5.66 -5.35
N GLY A 53 -11.17 6.95 -5.29
CA GLY A 53 -10.75 7.95 -6.28
C GLY A 53 -11.59 7.89 -7.56
N ASN A 54 -11.05 8.46 -8.64
CA ASN A 54 -11.73 8.46 -9.93
C ASN A 54 -11.72 7.07 -10.57
N PRO A 55 -12.79 6.69 -11.29
CA PRO A 55 -12.82 5.42 -12.01
C PRO A 55 -11.80 5.42 -13.15
N VAL A 56 -11.28 4.23 -13.48
CA VAL A 56 -10.39 4.03 -14.63
C VAL A 56 -11.17 3.96 -15.95
N SER A 57 -12.46 3.67 -15.89
CA SER A 57 -13.39 3.73 -17.02
C SER A 57 -14.77 4.16 -16.53
N SER A 58 -15.45 5.01 -17.29
CA SER A 58 -16.80 5.48 -17.03
C SER A 58 -17.57 5.55 -18.34
N GLU A 59 -18.63 4.75 -18.46
CA GLU A 59 -19.45 4.67 -19.67
C GLU A 59 -20.93 4.66 -19.32
N VAL A 60 -21.77 5.09 -20.28
CA VAL A 60 -23.22 4.88 -20.24
C VAL A 60 -23.53 3.84 -21.30
N ARG A 61 -24.17 2.74 -20.92
CA ARG A 61 -24.50 1.64 -21.83
C ARG A 61 -25.91 1.81 -22.41
N ASP A 62 -26.30 0.90 -23.30
CA ASP A 62 -27.58 0.93 -24.02
C ASP A 62 -28.81 0.91 -23.10
N ASP A 63 -28.67 0.42 -21.86
CA ASP A 63 -29.70 0.47 -20.82
C ASP A 63 -29.88 1.88 -20.20
N GLY A 64 -29.10 2.87 -20.65
CA GLY A 64 -29.09 4.24 -20.15
C GLY A 64 -28.47 4.38 -18.76
N LYS A 65 -27.87 3.31 -18.21
CA LYS A 65 -27.24 3.33 -16.88
C LYS A 65 -25.76 3.58 -16.98
N LYS A 66 -25.22 4.20 -15.93
CA LYS A 66 -23.80 4.48 -15.80
C LYS A 66 -23.08 3.26 -15.23
N TYR A 67 -22.02 2.85 -15.90
CA TYR A 67 -21.09 1.82 -15.48
C TYR A 67 -19.71 2.43 -15.26
N GLU A 68 -19.13 2.17 -14.10
CA GLU A 68 -17.78 2.63 -13.77
C GLU A 68 -16.92 1.47 -13.30
N ILE A 69 -15.68 1.42 -13.74
CA ILE A 69 -14.68 0.46 -13.29
C ILE A 69 -13.69 1.20 -12.39
N PHE A 70 -13.47 0.65 -11.20
CA PHE A 70 -12.50 1.13 -10.24
C PHE A 70 -11.37 0.12 -10.12
N ARG A 71 -10.14 0.63 -10.05
CA ARG A 71 -8.94 -0.17 -9.79
C ARG A 71 -8.16 0.49 -8.68
N PHE A 72 -7.78 -0.29 -7.68
CA PHE A 72 -7.03 0.20 -6.54
C PHE A 72 -6.14 -0.89 -5.97
N VAL A 73 -5.15 -0.49 -5.17
CA VAL A 73 -4.34 -1.42 -4.40
C VAL A 73 -4.95 -1.56 -3.01
N GLN A 74 -5.39 -2.78 -2.68
CA GLN A 74 -5.83 -3.12 -1.35
C GLN A 74 -4.62 -3.30 -0.46
N GLY A 75 -4.31 -2.23 0.27
CA GLY A 75 -3.16 -2.15 1.14
C GLY A 75 -3.40 -2.65 2.56
N TYR A 76 -2.55 -2.20 3.47
CA TYR A 76 -2.49 -2.67 4.85
C TYR A 76 -3.19 -1.71 5.83
N SER A 77 -3.71 -2.25 6.92
CA SER A 77 -4.29 -1.43 7.99
C SER A 77 -3.22 -0.55 8.63
N LYS A 78 -3.62 0.58 9.24
CA LYS A 78 -2.69 1.48 9.95
C LYS A 78 -1.89 0.72 11.02
N GLY A 79 -2.55 -0.16 11.77
CA GLY A 79 -1.91 -1.00 12.78
C GLY A 79 -0.89 -1.98 12.20
N ALA A 80 -1.22 -2.65 11.09
CA ALA A 80 -0.27 -3.54 10.42
C ALA A 80 0.97 -2.79 9.91
N LYS A 81 0.78 -1.63 9.27
CA LYS A 81 1.88 -0.78 8.80
C LYS A 81 2.77 -0.30 9.95
N ALA A 82 2.15 0.18 11.04
CA ALA A 82 2.87 0.66 12.21
C ALA A 82 3.64 -0.48 12.90
N GLY A 83 3.02 -1.65 13.07
CA GLY A 83 3.65 -2.82 13.66
C GLY A 83 4.87 -3.28 12.86
N ARG A 84 4.76 -3.34 11.52
CA ARG A 84 5.91 -3.67 10.66
C ARG A 84 7.01 -2.61 10.75
N ALA A 85 6.67 -1.32 10.67
CA ALA A 85 7.67 -0.25 10.81
C ALA A 85 8.43 -0.30 12.14
N ILE A 86 7.73 -0.56 13.25
CA ILE A 86 8.34 -0.75 14.58
C ILE A 86 9.26 -1.98 14.59
N PHE A 87 8.79 -3.10 14.04
CA PHE A 87 9.58 -4.33 13.95
C PHE A 87 10.87 -4.12 13.14
N HIS A 88 10.77 -3.54 11.95
CA HIS A 88 11.92 -3.20 11.11
C HIS A 88 12.90 -2.28 11.86
N GLY A 89 12.41 -1.23 12.53
CA GLY A 89 13.25 -0.29 13.25
C GLY A 89 13.96 -0.94 14.45
N ALA A 90 13.27 -1.81 15.18
CA ALA A 90 13.87 -2.57 16.27
C ALA A 90 14.94 -3.55 15.74
N ALA A 91 14.66 -4.24 14.64
CA ALA A 91 15.60 -5.17 14.02
C ALA A 91 16.85 -4.45 13.48
N ASP A 92 16.70 -3.27 12.88
CA ASP A 92 17.82 -2.42 12.47
C ASP A 92 18.72 -2.06 13.66
N VAL A 93 18.15 -1.60 14.78
CA VAL A 93 18.93 -1.25 15.98
C VAL A 93 19.67 -2.46 16.54
N LEU A 94 18.98 -3.60 16.67
CA LEU A 94 19.56 -4.83 17.23
C LEU A 94 20.63 -5.46 16.33
N THR A 95 20.59 -5.20 15.03
CA THR A 95 21.54 -5.75 14.05
C THR A 95 22.54 -4.71 13.54
N LEU A 96 22.57 -3.51 14.12
CA LEU A 96 23.39 -2.38 13.68
C LEU A 96 23.21 -2.06 12.19
N GLY A 97 21.98 -2.18 11.68
CA GLY A 97 21.58 -1.90 10.30
C GLY A 97 21.75 -3.06 9.32
N LEU A 98 22.29 -4.21 9.74
CA LEU A 98 22.42 -5.38 8.86
C LEU A 98 21.07 -5.98 8.43
N TRP A 99 20.01 -5.73 9.20
CA TRP A 99 18.66 -6.18 8.90
C TRP A 99 18.16 -5.68 7.55
N GLU A 100 18.62 -4.52 7.06
CA GLU A 100 18.19 -3.97 5.78
C GLU A 100 18.51 -4.87 4.57
N ALA A 101 19.50 -5.77 4.67
CA ALA A 101 19.76 -6.79 3.66
C ALA A 101 18.59 -7.77 3.45
N VAL A 102 17.70 -7.89 4.44
CA VAL A 102 16.49 -8.74 4.42
C VAL A 102 15.22 -7.89 4.43
N GLY A 103 15.18 -6.86 5.28
CA GLY A 103 14.01 -6.04 5.51
C GLY A 103 13.57 -5.25 4.28
N THR A 104 14.51 -4.58 3.60
CA THR A 104 14.20 -3.80 2.39
C THR A 104 13.66 -4.67 1.24
N PRO A 105 14.30 -5.78 0.83
CA PRO A 105 13.73 -6.62 -0.23
C PRO A 105 12.38 -7.23 0.19
N THR A 106 12.20 -7.56 1.47
CA THR A 106 10.90 -8.04 1.98
C THR A 106 9.80 -7.00 1.77
N GLU A 107 9.99 -5.76 2.23
CA GLU A 107 8.98 -4.70 2.05
C GLU A 107 8.83 -4.28 0.58
N GLY A 108 9.85 -4.49 -0.26
CA GLY A 108 9.77 -4.32 -1.71
C GLY A 108 8.75 -5.25 -2.38
N THR A 109 8.44 -6.39 -1.75
CA THR A 109 7.40 -7.32 -2.20
C THR A 109 6.04 -7.09 -1.54
N PHE A 110 5.96 -6.24 -0.51
CA PHE A 110 4.75 -6.01 0.27
C PHE A 110 3.95 -4.80 -0.22
N ASP A 111 3.60 -4.75 -1.50
CA ASP A 111 2.85 -3.65 -2.12
C ASP A 111 1.33 -3.72 -1.94
N GLY A 112 0.81 -4.87 -1.49
CA GLY A 112 -0.62 -5.10 -1.29
C GLY A 112 -1.21 -5.97 -2.40
N LYS A 113 -2.54 -5.96 -2.58
CA LYS A 113 -3.19 -6.69 -3.68
C LYS A 113 -3.92 -5.72 -4.60
N GLU A 114 -3.60 -5.72 -5.88
CA GLU A 114 -4.40 -5.00 -6.87
C GLU A 114 -5.79 -5.65 -6.98
N MET A 115 -6.82 -4.82 -6.81
CA MET A 115 -8.23 -5.20 -6.86
C MET A 115 -8.95 -4.31 -7.89
N ALA A 116 -10.01 -4.84 -8.48
CA ALA A 116 -10.88 -4.09 -9.36
C ALA A 116 -12.34 -4.48 -9.17
N PHE A 117 -13.24 -3.52 -9.31
CA PHE A 117 -14.68 -3.78 -9.31
C PHE A 117 -15.38 -2.86 -10.32
N GLN A 118 -16.48 -3.36 -10.87
CA GLN A 118 -17.40 -2.60 -11.69
C GLN A 118 -18.61 -2.21 -10.83
N VAL A 119 -19.10 -0.98 -11.01
CA VAL A 119 -20.33 -0.47 -10.39
C VAL A 119 -21.29 -0.07 -11.48
N ARG A 120 -22.56 -0.51 -11.35
CA ARG A 120 -23.69 0.05 -12.08
C ARG A 120 -24.47 0.96 -11.14
N TYR A 121 -24.78 2.18 -11.59
CA TYR A 121 -25.56 3.13 -10.81
C TYR A 121 -27.03 3.17 -11.22
N ASP A 122 -27.89 3.45 -10.24
CA ASP A 122 -29.29 3.80 -10.47
C ASP A 122 -29.43 5.26 -10.99
N LYS A 123 -30.68 5.66 -11.25
CA LYS A 123 -31.01 7.02 -11.74
C LYS A 123 -30.72 8.12 -10.71
N HIS A 124 -30.58 7.78 -9.44
CA HIS A 124 -30.25 8.70 -8.35
C HIS A 124 -28.74 8.77 -8.08
N GLY A 125 -27.94 8.00 -8.80
CA GLY A 125 -26.48 7.96 -8.65
C GLY A 125 -26.01 7.12 -7.46
N ASN A 126 -26.84 6.20 -6.96
CA ASN A 126 -26.44 5.21 -5.96
C ASN A 126 -26.04 3.91 -6.64
N VAL A 127 -25.19 3.12 -5.99
CA VAL A 127 -24.83 1.77 -6.43
C VAL A 127 -26.11 0.95 -6.51
N GLU A 128 -26.42 0.45 -7.70
CA GLU A 128 -27.49 -0.53 -7.90
C GLU A 128 -26.92 -1.95 -7.87
N GLU A 129 -25.75 -2.13 -8.48
CA GLU A 129 -25.04 -3.41 -8.53
C GLU A 129 -23.53 -3.17 -8.54
N ALA A 130 -22.78 -4.07 -7.90
CA ALA A 130 -21.32 -4.05 -7.95
C ALA A 130 -20.76 -5.46 -8.06
N VAL A 131 -19.74 -5.62 -8.91
CA VAL A 131 -19.12 -6.91 -9.22
C VAL A 131 -17.60 -6.78 -9.10
N PHE A 132 -16.98 -7.60 -8.26
CA PHE A 132 -15.53 -7.70 -8.18
C PHE A 132 -14.99 -8.45 -9.41
N LEU A 133 -13.97 -7.86 -10.04
CA LEU A 133 -13.32 -8.38 -11.24
C LEU A 133 -12.02 -9.14 -10.90
N LYS A 134 -11.43 -8.90 -9.72
CA LYS A 134 -10.16 -9.47 -9.23
C LYS A 134 -10.09 -9.45 -7.69
#